data_AF-A0A1Q8A468-F1
#
_entry.id   AF-A0A1Q8A468-F1
#
_cell.length_a   1.000
_cell.length_b   1.000
_cell.length_c   1.000
_cell.angle_alpha   90.00
_cell.angle_beta   90.00
_cell.angle_gamma   90.00
#
_symmetry.space_group_name_H-M   'P 1'
#
loop_
_entity.id
_entity.type
_entity.pdbx_description
1 polymer ?
#
loop_
_entity_poly.entity_id
_entity_poly.type
_entity_poly.pdbx_seq_one_letter_code
_entity_poly.pdbx_strand_id
1 'polypeptide(L)'
;MARAGRSLNFGDSYTCTYCLQVIKWDHHRTRPTKDHFFPKSKKKLLMGAKTTFIVCCQPCNSRKSDKVFSSIEEVREFMTSRKKGLRPNIDRN
;
A
#
# COMPACT_ATOMS: atom_id res chain seq x y z
N MET A 1 16.28 -11.94 9.38
CA MET A 1 16.07 -11.02 10.53
C MET A 1 16.09 -9.58 10.00
N ALA A 2 14.98 -8.85 10.04
CA ALA A 2 14.95 -7.43 9.66
C ALA A 2 14.16 -6.62 10.69
N ARG A 3 14.95 -6.08 11.64
CA ARG A 3 14.78 -4.97 12.59
C ARG A 3 13.38 -4.52 12.99
N ALA A 4 13.12 -4.71 14.29
CA ALA A 4 12.13 -4.03 15.10
C ALA A 4 12.13 -2.50 14.92
N GLY A 5 10.92 -1.94 14.76
CA GLY A 5 10.51 -0.63 15.30
C GLY A 5 11.41 0.57 15.05
N ARG A 6 11.65 0.98 13.80
CA ARG A 6 12.00 2.38 13.53
C ARG A 6 10.72 3.22 13.59
N SER A 7 10.67 4.18 14.52
CA SER A 7 9.68 5.26 14.47
C SER A 7 9.95 6.10 13.21
N LEU A 8 8.94 6.31 12.39
CA LEU A 8 9.01 7.23 11.25
C LEU A 8 8.84 8.66 11.78
N ASN A 9 9.85 9.50 11.56
CA ASN A 9 9.84 10.91 11.94
C ASN A 9 9.30 11.78 10.80
N PHE A 10 8.87 12.99 11.16
CA PHE A 10 8.51 14.00 10.16
C PHE A 10 9.72 14.33 9.27
N GLY A 11 9.52 14.33 7.95
CA GLY A 11 10.59 14.50 6.96
C GLY A 11 11.26 13.21 6.49
N ASP A 12 11.02 12.07 7.17
CA ASP A 12 11.52 10.78 6.71
C ASP A 12 10.90 10.39 5.37
N SER A 13 11.68 9.69 4.56
CA SER A 13 11.17 9.06 3.34
C SER A 13 10.98 7.56 3.57
N TYR A 14 9.89 7.01 3.04
CA TYR A 14 9.63 5.58 3.08
C TYR A 14 9.29 5.08 1.68
N THR A 15 9.51 3.80 1.43
CA THR A 15 9.15 3.16 0.16
C THR A 15 7.83 2.42 0.33
N CYS A 16 6.83 2.72 -0.49
CA CYS A 16 5.56 2.00 -0.47
C CYS A 16 5.75 0.55 -0.93
N THR A 17 5.32 -0.42 -0.12
CA THR A 17 5.46 -1.86 -0.42
C THR A 17 4.77 -2.29 -1.73
N TYR A 18 3.67 -1.63 -2.10
CA TYR A 18 2.83 -2.02 -3.25
C TYR A 18 3.17 -1.31 -4.56
N CYS A 19 3.72 -0.10 -4.53
CA CYS A 19 4.06 0.65 -5.76
C CYS A 19 5.53 1.02 -5.89
N LEU A 20 6.33 0.68 -4.88
CA LEU A 20 7.78 0.96 -4.79
C LEU A 20 8.15 2.44 -4.91
N GLN A 21 7.17 3.34 -4.84
CA GLN A 21 7.42 4.78 -4.84
C GLN A 21 7.99 5.19 -3.49
N VAL A 22 9.03 6.02 -3.55
CA VAL A 22 9.56 6.74 -2.38
C VAL A 22 8.63 7.90 -2.09
N ILE A 23 8.23 8.00 -0.83
CA ILE A 23 7.27 8.99 -0.37
C ILE A 23 7.85 9.67 0.86
N LYS A 24 7.77 10.99 0.86
CA LYS A 24 8.09 11.78 2.04
C LYS A 24 6.92 11.79 3.02
N TRP A 25 7.21 11.59 4.30
CA TRP A 25 6.23 11.45 5.38
C TRP A 25 5.32 12.69 5.53
N ASP A 26 5.85 13.87 5.22
CA ASP A 26 5.17 15.16 5.26
C ASP A 26 4.16 15.36 4.11
N HIS A 27 4.20 14.53 3.06
CA HIS A 27 3.27 14.67 1.93
C HIS A 27 1.87 14.11 2.27
N HIS A 28 0.93 15.02 2.60
CA HIS A 28 -0.42 14.69 3.07
C HIS A 28 -1.20 13.70 2.18
N ARG A 29 -1.00 13.73 0.84
CA ARG A 29 -1.71 12.85 -0.10
C ARG A 29 -1.19 11.42 -0.15
N THR A 30 0.01 11.17 0.36
CA THR A 30 0.67 9.87 0.27
C THR A 30 1.11 9.36 1.63
N ARG A 31 0.60 9.92 2.73
CA ARG A 31 0.88 9.46 4.09
C ARG A 31 0.87 7.93 4.20
N PRO A 32 1.85 7.34 4.93
CA PRO A 32 1.81 5.93 5.30
C PRO A 32 0.50 5.55 5.95
N THR A 33 -0.02 4.42 5.51
CA THR A 33 -1.16 3.77 6.12
C THR A 33 -0.79 2.33 6.45
N LYS A 34 -1.40 1.83 7.52
CA LYS A 34 -1.32 0.44 7.93
C LYS A 34 -2.44 -0.32 7.24
N ASP A 35 -2.10 -1.07 6.20
CA ASP A 35 -3.03 -1.96 5.49
C ASP A 35 -3.07 -3.35 6.13
N HIS A 36 -4.23 -3.97 6.08
CA HIS A 36 -4.39 -5.39 6.38
C HIS A 36 -4.22 -6.14 5.06
N PHE A 37 -3.10 -6.83 4.88
CA PHE A 37 -2.83 -7.59 3.64
C PHE A 37 -4.00 -8.52 3.32
N PHE A 38 -4.46 -9.25 4.34
CA PHE A 38 -5.72 -9.94 4.32
C PHE A 38 -6.84 -9.07 4.88
N PRO A 39 -7.91 -8.78 4.10
CA PRO A 39 -9.02 -7.94 4.55
C PRO A 39 -9.63 -8.44 5.86
N LYS A 40 -9.86 -7.52 6.80
CA LYS A 40 -10.49 -7.83 8.11
C LYS A 40 -11.87 -8.46 7.92
N SER A 41 -12.61 -8.03 6.91
CA SER A 41 -13.91 -8.56 6.48
C SER A 41 -13.89 -10.08 6.19
N LYS A 42 -12.74 -10.62 5.77
CA LYS A 42 -12.55 -12.04 5.42
C LYS A 42 -11.76 -12.83 6.47
N LYS A 43 -11.54 -12.26 7.66
CA LYS A 43 -10.81 -12.91 8.77
C LYS A 43 -11.37 -14.30 9.15
N LYS A 44 -12.70 -14.49 9.07
CA LYS A 44 -13.36 -15.78 9.34
C LYS A 44 -12.96 -16.87 8.32
N LEU A 45 -12.78 -16.48 7.05
CA LEU A 45 -12.40 -17.39 5.96
C LEU A 45 -10.94 -17.86 6.08
N LEU A 46 -10.11 -17.08 6.79
CA LEU A 46 -8.69 -17.36 6.99
C LEU A 46 -8.39 -18.06 8.33
N MET A 47 -9.40 -18.68 8.95
CA MET A 47 -9.29 -19.47 10.19
C MET A 47 -8.48 -18.79 11.31
N GLY A 48 -8.58 -17.46 11.44
CA GLY A 48 -7.88 -16.73 12.49
C GLY A 48 -6.37 -16.53 12.28
N ALA A 49 -5.87 -16.71 11.05
CA ALA A 49 -4.49 -16.37 10.70
C ALA A 49 -4.12 -14.94 11.16
N LYS A 50 -2.91 -14.80 11.70
CA LYS A 50 -2.38 -13.49 12.14
C LYS A 50 -2.44 -12.52 10.96
N THR A 51 -3.07 -11.37 11.17
CA THR A 51 -3.13 -10.33 10.16
C THR A 51 -1.72 -9.83 9.85
N THR A 52 -1.26 -10.06 8.62
CA THR A 52 -0.05 -9.41 8.11
C THR A 52 -0.37 -7.94 7.84
N PHE A 53 0.31 -7.05 8.56
CA PHE A 53 0.20 -5.62 8.33
C PHE A 53 1.25 -5.15 7.34
N ILE A 54 0.83 -4.31 6.40
CA ILE A 54 1.71 -3.74 5.38
C ILE A 54 1.66 -2.23 5.49
N VAL A 55 2.83 -1.60 5.56
CA VAL A 55 2.95 -0.15 5.41
C VAL A 55 2.94 0.18 3.92
N CYS A 56 1.94 0.96 3.50
CA CYS A 56 1.80 1.40 2.12
C CYS A 56 1.20 2.81 2.06
N CYS A 57 1.24 3.44 0.89
CA CYS A 57 0.62 4.75 0.71
C CYS A 57 -0.91 4.66 0.68
N GLN A 58 -1.57 5.72 1.15
CA GLN A 58 -3.03 5.81 1.14
C GLN A 58 -3.68 5.50 -0.23
N PRO A 59 -3.12 5.95 -1.39
CA PRO A 59 -3.68 5.59 -2.69
C PRO A 59 -3.66 4.09 -2.98
N CYS A 60 -2.57 3.38 -2.65
CA CYS A 60 -2.48 1.94 -2.85
C CYS A 60 -3.40 1.17 -1.91
N ASN A 61 -3.51 1.61 -0.65
CA ASN A 61 -4.42 1.01 0.33
C ASN A 61 -5.88 1.12 -0.14
N SER A 62 -6.30 2.32 -0.51
CA SER A 62 -7.64 2.58 -1.06
C SER A 62 -7.93 1.75 -2.32
N ARG A 63 -6.95 1.65 -3.24
CA ARG A 63 -7.09 0.84 -4.46
C ARG A 63 -7.17 -0.66 -4.21
N LYS A 64 -6.48 -1.18 -3.18
CA LYS A 64 -6.53 -2.58 -2.79
C LYS A 64 -7.88 -2.91 -2.19
N SER A 65 -8.37 -2.09 -1.25
CA SER A 65 -9.66 -2.27 -0.58
C SER A 65 -9.81 -3.71 -0.05
N ASP A 66 -10.98 -4.33 -0.22
CA ASP A 66 -11.30 -5.70 0.22
C ASP A 66 -10.84 -6.82 -0.75
N LYS A 67 -10.01 -6.49 -1.75
CA LYS A 67 -9.45 -7.52 -2.64
C LYS A 67 -8.47 -8.40 -1.86
N VAL A 68 -8.54 -9.69 -2.18
CA VAL A 68 -7.65 -10.71 -1.61
C VAL A 68 -6.65 -11.06 -2.68
N PHE A 69 -5.38 -11.06 -2.28
CA PHE A 69 -4.27 -11.45 -3.11
C PHE A 69 -3.51 -12.55 -2.37
N SER A 70 -2.86 -13.42 -3.12
CA SER A 70 -2.08 -14.54 -2.58
C SER A 70 -0.67 -14.07 -2.18
N SER A 71 -0.15 -13.02 -2.81
CA SER A 71 1.19 -12.48 -2.56
C SER A 71 1.27 -10.95 -2.72
N ILE A 72 2.36 -10.33 -2.23
CA ILE A 72 2.60 -8.89 -2.40
C ILE A 72 2.90 -8.57 -3.87
N GLU A 73 3.56 -9.48 -4.57
CA GLU A 73 3.92 -9.40 -5.98
C GLU A 73 2.66 -9.28 -6.84
N GLU A 74 1.62 -10.07 -6.54
CA GLU A 74 0.32 -9.99 -7.22
C GLU A 74 -0.35 -8.62 -7.00
N VAL A 75 -0.24 -8.05 -5.78
CA VAL A 75 -0.71 -6.68 -5.52
C VAL A 75 0.07 -5.68 -6.37
N ARG A 76 1.39 -5.82 -6.49
CA ARG A 76 2.23 -4.92 -7.31
C ARG A 76 1.81 -4.95 -8.77
N GLU A 77 1.62 -6.15 -9.32
CA GLU A 77 1.11 -6.34 -10.68
C GLU A 77 -0.28 -5.72 -10.86
N PHE A 78 -1.17 -5.89 -9.89
CA PHE A 78 -2.47 -5.23 -9.89
C PHE A 78 -2.35 -3.69 -9.85
N MET A 79 -1.40 -3.15 -9.09
CA MET A 79 -1.18 -1.70 -9.02
C MET A 79 -0.60 -1.13 -10.32
N THR A 80 0.29 -1.87 -11.00
CA THR A 80 0.94 -1.46 -12.25
C THR A 80 0.08 -1.66 -13.49
N SER A 81 -0.68 -2.76 -13.57
CA SER A 81 -1.56 -3.10 -14.70
C SER A 81 -2.58 -1.99 -15.04
N ARG A 82 -3.17 -1.36 -14.02
CA ARG A 82 -4.12 -0.24 -14.21
C ARG A 82 -3.46 1.13 -14.37
N LYS A 83 -2.15 1.27 -14.12
CA LYS A 83 -1.42 2.55 -14.34
C LYS A 83 -1.35 2.90 -15.83
N LYS A 84 -1.53 1.92 -16.73
CA LYS A 84 -1.71 2.14 -18.18
C LYS A 84 -3.06 2.80 -18.55
N GLY A 85 -4.00 2.95 -17.62
CA GLY A 85 -5.32 3.56 -17.84
C GLY A 85 -5.49 4.99 -17.31
N LEU A 86 -4.55 5.49 -16.49
CA LEU A 86 -4.53 6.89 -16.08
C LEU A 86 -3.54 7.63 -16.97
N ARG A 87 -4.04 8.13 -18.10
CA ARG A 87 -3.36 9.24 -18.80
C ARG A 87 -3.13 10.34 -17.76
N PRO A 88 -1.90 10.88 -17.61
CA PRO A 88 -1.78 12.17 -16.96
C PRO A 88 -2.60 13.14 -17.82
N ASN A 89 -3.54 13.86 -17.19
CA ASN A 89 -4.21 14.98 -17.84
C ASN A 89 -3.15 16.09 -18.03
N ILE A 90 -2.31 15.93 -19.04
CA ILE A 90 -1.52 16.98 -19.65
C ILE A 90 -2.46 17.60 -20.66
N ASP A 91 -3.25 18.56 -20.19
CA ASP A 91 -3.67 19.76 -20.92
C ASP A 91 -4.69 20.48 -20.04
N ARG A 92 -4.19 21.44 -19.27
CA ARG A 92 -5.00 22.56 -18.79
C ARG A 92 -4.29 23.80 -19.30
N ASN A 93 -4.49 24.09 -20.58
CA ASN A 93 -4.32 25.42 -21.15
C ASN A 93 -5.56 26.25 -20.80
#